data_AF-A0A3B9GD41-F1
#
_entry.id   AF-A0A3B9GD41-F1
#
_cell.length_a   1.000
_cell.length_b   1.000
_cell.length_c   1.000
_cell.angle_alpha   90.00
_cell.angle_beta   90.00
_cell.angle_gamma   90.00
#
_symmetry.space_group_name_H-M   'P 1'
#
loop_
_entity.id
_entity.type
_entity.pdbx_description
1 polymer ?
#
loop_
_entity_poly.entity_id
_entity_poly.type
_entity_poly.pdbx_seq_one_letter_code
_entity_poly.pdbx_strand_id
1 'polypeptide(L)'
;NQAKGDDTLLVSYESLDRRKAEYEELVNKRIPANVKEISTARAHGDLRENFEYHAAKQMQSVLNSRKNDLERDLERARPTDFKGADTSAI
;
A
#
# COMPACT_ATOMS: atom_id res chain seq x y z
N ASN A 1 35.08 -2.89 5.21
CA ASN A 1 33.86 -3.40 5.86
C ASN A 1 32.86 -2.25 5.89
N GLN A 2 32.03 -2.11 4.84
CA GLN A 2 31.11 -0.97 4.73
C GLN A 2 29.95 -1.21 5.68
N ALA A 3 29.78 -0.30 6.64
CA ALA A 3 28.71 -0.31 7.61
C ALA A 3 27.37 -0.33 6.85
N LYS A 4 26.65 -1.45 6.97
CA LYS A 4 25.23 -1.50 6.65
C LYS A 4 24.57 -0.51 7.61
N GLY A 5 24.32 0.71 7.13
CA GLY A 5 23.42 1.62 7.80
C GLY A 5 22.12 0.86 8.00
N ASP A 6 21.81 0.60 9.26
CA ASP A 6 20.54 0.08 9.70
C ASP A 6 19.51 1.11 9.24
N ASP A 7 18.92 0.90 8.05
CA ASP A 7 17.90 1.74 7.44
C ASP A 7 16.58 1.46 8.18
N THR A 8 16.64 1.74 9.49
CA THR A 8 15.51 1.80 10.39
C THR A 8 14.83 3.12 10.10
N LEU A 9 13.67 3.04 9.47
CA LEU A 9 12.83 4.19 9.22
C LEU A 9 12.25 4.64 10.57
N LEU A 10 12.87 5.67 11.14
CA LEU A 10 12.42 6.31 12.36
C LEU A 10 11.14 7.09 12.04
N VAL A 11 10.01 6.56 12.48
CA VAL A 11 8.68 7.14 12.24
C VAL A 11 8.00 7.46 13.56
N SER A 12 7.23 8.57 13.58
CA SER A 12 6.37 8.87 14.72
C SER A 12 5.26 7.82 14.84
N TYR A 13 4.78 7.56 16.06
CA TYR A 13 3.65 6.65 16.29
C TYR A 13 2.42 7.01 15.44
N GLU A 14 2.13 8.30 15.27
CA GLU A 14 1.02 8.77 14.44
C GLU A 14 1.23 8.44 12.95
N SER A 15 2.46 8.60 12.45
CA SER A 15 2.78 8.27 11.05
C SER A 15 2.68 6.76 10.80
N LEU A 16 3.12 5.95 11.77
CA LEU A 16 3.01 4.50 11.72
C LEU A 16 1.56 4.04 11.74
N ASP A 17 0.74 4.65 12.60
CA ASP A 17 -0.70 4.35 12.71
C ASP A 17 -1.44 4.70 11.42
N ARG A 18 -1.16 5.86 10.81
CA ARG A 18 -1.71 6.22 9.49
C ARG A 18 -1.35 5.21 8.40
N ARG A 19 -0.09 4.80 8.31
CA ARG A 19 0.36 3.79 7.32
C ARG A 19 -0.30 2.44 7.56
N LYS A 20 -0.48 2.05 8.82
CA LYS A 20 -1.19 0.84 9.20
C LYS A 20 -2.67 0.90 8.81
N ALA A 21 -3.34 2.01 9.10
CA ALA A 21 -4.73 2.24 8.70
C ALA A 21 -4.90 2.20 7.18
N GLU A 22 -3.97 2.80 6.42
CA GLU A 22 -3.98 2.73 4.96
C GLU A 22 -3.76 1.30 4.44
N TYR A 23 -2.82 0.55 5.03
CA TYR A 23 -2.61 -0.86 4.71
C TYR A 23 -3.87 -1.69 4.98
N GLU A 24 -4.51 -1.51 6.15
CA GLU A 24 -5.74 -2.21 6.49
C GLU A 24 -6.88 -1.84 5.54
N GLU A 25 -7.01 -0.59 5.12
CA GLU A 25 -7.99 -0.19 4.11
C GLU A 25 -7.70 -0.81 2.74
N LEU A 26 -6.45 -0.86 2.32
CA LEU A 26 -6.05 -1.49 1.06
C LEU A 26 -6.42 -2.98 1.06
N VAL A 27 -6.08 -3.70 2.12
CA VAL A 27 -6.31 -5.15 2.23
C VAL A 27 -7.78 -5.49 2.45
N ASN A 28 -8.49 -4.77 3.32
CA ASN A 28 -9.87 -5.12 3.70
C ASN A 28 -10.93 -4.51 2.78
N LYS A 29 -10.66 -3.37 2.13
CA LYS A 29 -11.63 -2.70 1.27
C LYS A 29 -11.21 -2.68 -0.19
N ARG A 30 -10.05 -2.10 -0.51
CA ARG A 30 -9.69 -1.76 -1.90
C ARG A 30 -9.39 -2.98 -2.77
N ILE A 31 -8.59 -3.93 -2.26
CA ILE A 31 -8.26 -5.16 -2.98
C ILE A 31 -9.52 -6.01 -3.23
N PRO A 32 -10.37 -6.30 -2.22
CA PRO A 32 -11.63 -7.01 -2.44
C PRO A 32 -12.58 -6.30 -3.40
N ALA A 33 -12.70 -4.97 -3.31
CA ALA A 33 -13.51 -4.18 -4.23
C ALA A 33 -13.02 -4.33 -5.68
N ASN A 34 -11.72 -4.20 -5.91
CA ASN A 34 -11.13 -4.38 -7.25
C ASN A 34 -11.34 -5.81 -7.79
N VAL A 35 -11.25 -6.85 -6.94
CA VAL A 35 -11.54 -8.23 -7.36
C VAL A 35 -13.00 -8.37 -7.79
N LYS A 36 -13.93 -7.74 -7.07
CA LYS A 36 -15.34 -7.70 -7.45
C LYS A 36 -15.53 -6.99 -8.80
N GLU A 37 -14.85 -5.87 -9.03
CA GLU A 37 -14.89 -5.17 -10.32
C GLU A 37 -14.37 -6.04 -11.48
N ILE A 38 -13.25 -6.74 -11.28
CA ILE A 38 -12.74 -7.71 -12.26
C ILE A 38 -13.77 -8.80 -12.54
N SER A 39 -14.44 -9.31 -11.50
CA SER A 39 -15.46 -10.34 -11.65
C SER A 39 -16.67 -9.84 -12.43
N THR A 40 -17.13 -8.61 -12.16
CA THR A 40 -18.21 -7.96 -12.89
C THR A 40 -17.82 -7.75 -14.35
N ALA A 41 -16.66 -7.12 -14.61
CA ALA A 41 -16.11 -6.90 -15.94
C ALA A 41 -15.98 -8.23 -16.72
N ARG A 42 -15.60 -9.31 -16.05
CA ARG A 42 -15.52 -10.66 -16.63
C ARG A 42 -16.88 -11.25 -17.03
N ALA A 43 -17.95 -10.92 -16.31
CA ALA A 43 -19.29 -11.38 -16.63
C ALA A 43 -19.88 -10.72 -17.89
N HIS A 44 -19.31 -9.60 -18.36
CA HIS A 44 -19.75 -8.91 -19.58
C HIS A 44 -19.33 -9.60 -20.89
N GLY A 45 -18.65 -10.76 -20.83
CA GLY A 45 -18.59 -11.73 -21.93
C GLY A 45 -17.45 -11.55 -22.92
N ASP A 46 -17.22 -10.34 -23.44
CA ASP A 46 -16.07 -10.07 -24.30
C ASP A 46 -14.90 -9.49 -23.49
N LEU A 47 -13.91 -10.32 -23.19
CA LEU A 47 -12.74 -9.92 -22.41
C LEU A 47 -11.62 -9.29 -23.25
N ARG A 48 -11.66 -9.44 -24.58
CA ARG A 48 -10.58 -9.01 -25.47
C ARG A 48 -10.61 -7.51 -25.71
N GLU A 49 -11.80 -6.92 -25.72
CA GLU A 49 -11.99 -5.47 -25.92
C GLU A 49 -12.42 -4.73 -24.66
N ASN A 50 -12.62 -5.44 -23.54
CA ASN A 50 -13.10 -4.84 -22.31
C ASN A 50 -12.00 -4.03 -21.60
N PHE A 51 -12.00 -2.74 -21.87
CA PHE A 51 -11.14 -1.75 -21.23
C PHE A 51 -11.28 -1.73 -19.70
N GLU A 52 -12.49 -1.96 -19.16
CA GLU A 52 -12.72 -2.00 -17.72
C GLU A 52 -12.05 -3.21 -17.07
N TYR A 53 -12.07 -4.38 -17.74
CA TYR A 53 -11.35 -5.57 -17.27
C TYR A 53 -9.84 -5.32 -17.24
N HIS A 54 -9.29 -4.75 -18.32
CA HIS A 54 -7.86 -4.42 -18.38
C HIS A 54 -7.46 -3.38 -17.34
N ALA A 55 -8.26 -2.33 -17.15
CA ALA A 55 -8.05 -1.30 -16.14
C ALA A 55 -8.12 -1.89 -14.72
N ALA A 56 -9.11 -2.73 -14.42
CA ALA A 56 -9.25 -3.37 -13.12
C ALA A 56 -8.10 -4.36 -12.84
N LYS A 57 -7.58 -5.05 -13.86
CA LYS A 57 -6.36 -5.88 -13.75
C LYS A 57 -5.10 -5.05 -13.50
N GLN A 58 -4.96 -3.91 -14.16
CA GLN A 58 -3.86 -2.96 -13.91
C GLN A 58 -3.94 -2.41 -12.48
N MET A 59 -5.13 -1.97 -12.06
CA MET A 59 -5.37 -1.46 -10.71
C MET A 59 -5.11 -2.54 -9.65
N GLN A 60 -5.46 -3.81 -9.90
CA GLN A 60 -5.08 -4.93 -9.03
C GLN A 60 -3.57 -4.99 -8.78
N SER A 61 -2.77 -4.86 -9.85
CA SER A 61 -1.31 -4.87 -9.77
C SER A 61 -0.80 -3.70 -8.92
N VAL A 62 -1.31 -2.49 -9.19
CA VAL A 62 -0.94 -1.28 -8.43
C VAL A 62 -1.29 -1.40 -6.94
N LEU A 63 -2.48 -1.92 -6.62
CA LEU A 63 -2.92 -2.14 -5.24
C LEU A 63 -2.03 -3.15 -4.52
N ASN A 64 -1.64 -4.24 -5.19
CA ASN A 64 -0.74 -5.24 -4.62
C ASN A 64 0.68 -4.70 -4.42
N SER A 65 1.20 -3.91 -5.36
CA SER A 65 2.51 -3.25 -5.18
C SER A 65 2.47 -2.31 -3.99
N ARG A 66 1.47 -1.42 -3.89
CA ARG A 66 1.31 -0.53 -2.74
C ARG A 66 1.17 -1.27 -1.41
N LYS A 67 0.42 -2.38 -1.41
CA LYS A 67 0.32 -3.25 -0.24
C LYS A 67 1.70 -3.74 0.19
N ASN A 68 2.49 -4.29 -0.74
CA ASN A 68 3.83 -4.80 -0.45
C ASN A 68 4.79 -3.71 0.02
N ASP A 69 4.72 -2.51 -0.57
CA ASP A 69 5.55 -1.38 -0.15
C ASP A 69 5.21 -0.96 1.29
N LEU A 70 3.91 -0.82 1.61
CA LEU A 70 3.46 -0.52 2.97
C LEU A 70 3.80 -1.64 3.96
N GLU A 71 3.66 -2.90 3.56
CA GLU A 71 4.02 -4.05 4.39
C GLU A 71 5.52 -4.01 4.75
N ARG A 72 6.38 -3.79 3.75
CA ARG A 72 7.82 -3.62 3.96
C ARG A 72 8.14 -2.42 4.83
N ASP A 73 7.47 -1.29 4.61
CA ASP A 73 7.68 -0.09 5.43
C ASP A 73 7.25 -0.31 6.88
N LEU A 74 6.15 -1.03 7.11
CA LEU A 74 5.67 -1.38 8.45
C LEU A 74 6.58 -2.43 9.13
N GLU A 75 7.09 -3.40 8.40
CA GLU A 75 8.05 -4.41 8.91
C GLU A 75 9.39 -3.79 9.29
N ARG A 76 9.83 -2.77 8.54
CA ARG A 76 11.12 -2.08 8.77
C ARG A 76 10.99 -0.91 9.75
N ALA A 77 9.78 -0.38 9.93
CA ALA A 77 9.53 0.69 10.88
C ALA A 77 9.71 0.16 12.31
N ARG A 78 10.72 0.68 13.01
CA ARG A 78 10.79 0.53 14.46
C ARG A 78 10.06 1.70 15.09
N PRO A 79 8.93 1.48 15.80
CA PRO A 79 8.26 2.55 16.52
C PRO A 79 9.19 3.10 17.59
N THR A 80 9.46 4.39 17.52
CA THR A 80 10.29 5.14 18.46
C THR A 80 9.54 6.42 18.81
N ASP A 81 9.54 6.80 20.09
CA ASP A 81 8.82 7.99 20.57
C ASP A 81 9.52 9.29 20.13
N PHE A 82 9.42 9.63 18.85
CA PHE A 82 9.77 10.98 18.37
C PHE A 82 8.57 11.90 18.59
N LYS A 83 8.27 12.20 19.84
CA LYS A 83 7.34 13.27 20.26
C LYS A 83 7.84 14.69 19.93
N GLY A 84 8.65 14.85 18.89
CA GLY A 84 9.29 16.13 18.53
C GLY A 84 10.09 16.16 17.24
N ALA A 85 9.91 15.21 16.31
CA ALA A 85 10.52 15.35 14.97
C ALA A 85 9.66 16.30 14.12
N ASP A 86 9.81 17.59 14.40
CA ASP A 86 9.24 18.69 13.66
C ASP A 86 9.67 18.59 12.19
N THR A 87 8.69 18.50 11.27
CA THR A 87 8.95 18.48 9.83
C THR A 87 8.98 19.89 9.24
N SER A 88 9.04 20.93 10.09
CA SER A 88 9.15 22.33 9.68
C SER A 88 10.62 22.75 9.55
N ALA A 89 11.32 22.20 8.56
CA ALA A 89 12.59 22.76 8.12
C ALA A 89 12.72 22.62 6.60
N ILE A 90 11.99 23.48 5.88
CA ILE A 90 12.38 23.96 4.56
C ILE A 90 12.26 25.48 4.56
#